data_AF-H9FF22-F1
#
_entry.id   AF-H9FF22-F1
#
_cell.length_a   1.000
_cell.length_b   1.000
_cell.length_c   1.000
_cell.angle_alpha   90.00
_cell.angle_beta   90.00
_cell.angle_gamma   90.00
#
_symmetry.space_group_name_H-M   'P 1'
#
loop_
_entity.id
_entity.type
_entity.pdbx_description
1 polymer ?
#
loop_
_entity_poly.entity_id
_entity_poly.type
_entity_poly.pdbx_seq_one_letter_code
_entity_poly.pdbx_strand_id
1 'polypeptide(L)'
;ESRQLWIWLHPTLKQDILEEIKAACQCVEPVKSTVCITDPLLTQSQEKSQTELPDEKIGKKRKRKDDGENAKPIKKIIGDGTRDPCLPYAWISPTTGIVISDLTMEMNRFRLIGPLSHSILTEAIKAASVHTVGEDTEETPHRWWIETCKNPDSVSLHCRQEAIFELLGGITSPAEIPAGTILGLTVGDPRINLPQKKSKALPNPEKCQGK
;
A
#
# COMPACT_ATOMS: atom_id res chain seq x y z
N GLU A 1 -12.91 -13.28 18.79
CA GLU A 1 -12.89 -12.28 17.70
C GLU A 1 -11.78 -11.28 17.97
N SER A 2 -10.97 -10.96 16.96
CA SER A 2 -9.95 -9.89 17.04
C SER A 2 -10.55 -8.59 16.51
N ARG A 3 -10.80 -7.62 17.40
CA ARG A 3 -11.33 -6.30 17.02
C ARG A 3 -10.18 -5.37 16.65
N GLN A 4 -10.31 -4.67 15.54
CA GLN A 4 -9.31 -3.71 15.04
C GLN A 4 -9.88 -2.29 15.00
N LEU A 5 -9.04 -1.31 15.31
CA LEU A 5 -9.33 0.12 15.23
C LEU A 5 -8.12 0.84 14.63
N TRP A 6 -8.35 1.76 13.69
CA TRP A 6 -7.31 2.57 13.07
C TRP A 6 -7.46 4.04 13.46
N ILE A 7 -6.34 4.67 13.80
CA ILE A 7 -6.28 6.10 14.13
C ILE A 7 -5.44 6.79 13.06
N TRP A 8 -6.08 7.70 12.32
CA TRP A 8 -5.39 8.53 11.33
C TRP A 8 -5.11 9.90 11.93
N LEU A 9 -3.84 10.27 11.94
CA LEU A 9 -3.35 11.46 12.63
C LEU A 9 -2.34 12.23 11.78
N HIS A 10 -2.15 13.49 12.11
CA HIS A 10 -1.12 14.32 11.49
C HIS A 10 0.26 13.94 12.02
N PRO A 11 1.33 13.90 11.19
CA PRO A 11 2.67 13.49 11.63
C PRO A 11 3.21 14.28 12.84
N THR A 12 2.86 15.56 12.97
CA THR A 12 3.30 16.38 14.12
C THR A 12 2.70 15.95 15.45
N LEU A 13 1.50 15.34 15.44
CA LEU A 13 0.82 14.85 16.64
C LEU A 13 1.14 13.38 16.93
N LYS A 14 1.82 12.71 16.00
CA LYS A 14 2.05 11.27 16.09
C LYS A 14 2.78 10.90 17.38
N GLN A 15 3.86 11.62 17.69
CA GLN A 15 4.70 11.31 18.85
C GLN A 15 3.89 11.47 20.15
N ASP A 16 3.26 12.63 20.33
CA ASP A 16 2.47 12.95 21.51
C ASP A 16 1.32 11.95 21.73
N ILE A 17 0.57 11.64 20.67
CA ILE A 17 -0.56 10.71 20.75
C ILE A 17 -0.09 9.27 20.95
N LEU A 18 1.01 8.86 20.33
CA LEU A 18 1.54 7.51 20.53
C LEU A 18 2.01 7.29 21.98
N GLU A 19 2.66 8.28 22.58
CA GLU A 19 3.05 8.25 23.99
C GLU A 19 1.83 8.22 24.92
N GLU A 20 0.83 9.04 24.63
CA GLU A 20 -0.42 9.09 25.39
C GLU A 20 -1.19 7.75 25.34
N ILE A 21 -1.36 7.16 24.15
CA ILE A 21 -2.02 5.85 24.00
C ILE A 21 -1.23 4.75 24.71
N LYS A 22 0.11 4.75 24.62
CA LYS A 22 0.95 3.78 25.35
C LYS A 22 0.74 3.88 26.86
N ALA A 23 0.71 5.11 27.39
CA ALA A 23 0.49 5.36 28.81
C ALA A 23 -0.93 4.93 29.23
N ALA A 24 -1.95 5.31 28.47
CA ALA A 24 -3.34 5.00 28.76
C ALA A 24 -3.64 3.49 28.68
N CYS A 25 -3.10 2.79 27.68
CA CYS A 25 -3.32 1.36 27.46
C CYS A 25 -2.33 0.45 28.19
N GLN A 26 -1.33 1.01 28.89
CA GLN A 26 -0.27 0.25 29.57
C GLN A 26 0.50 -0.69 28.63
N CYS A 27 0.73 -0.27 27.39
CA CYS A 27 1.45 -1.04 26.37
C CYS A 27 2.93 -0.66 26.38
N VAL A 28 3.72 -1.31 27.23
CA VAL A 28 5.15 -1.00 27.43
C VAL A 28 6.07 -2.05 26.83
N GLU A 29 5.62 -3.30 26.74
CA GLU A 29 6.45 -4.38 26.24
C GLU A 29 6.52 -4.33 24.71
N PRO A 30 7.73 -4.16 24.12
CA PRO A 30 7.87 -4.21 22.68
C PRO A 30 7.60 -5.62 22.18
N VAL A 31 6.74 -5.75 21.17
CA VAL A 31 6.57 -7.00 20.46
C VAL A 31 7.84 -7.24 19.65
N LYS A 32 8.62 -8.25 20.02
CA LYS A 32 9.84 -8.61 19.28
C LYS A 32 9.45 -8.96 17.84
N SER A 33 9.94 -8.16 16.90
CA SER A 33 9.87 -8.53 15.48
C SER A 33 10.73 -9.77 15.25
N THR A 34 10.15 -10.86 14.76
CA THR A 34 10.88 -12.07 14.37
C THR A 34 11.62 -11.92 13.03
N VAL A 35 11.71 -10.71 12.48
CA VAL A 35 12.40 -10.45 11.21
C VAL A 35 13.70 -9.71 11.50
N CYS A 36 14.72 -10.45 11.96
CA CYS A 36 16.10 -10.02 11.81
C CYS A 36 16.49 -10.27 10.35
N ILE A 37 16.61 -9.21 9.55
CA ILE A 37 17.48 -9.26 8.38
C ILE A 37 18.90 -9.33 8.93
N THR A 38 19.58 -10.42 8.63
CA THR A 38 20.96 -10.72 9.02
C THR A 38 21.89 -9.58 8.59
N ASP A 39 22.61 -8.98 9.55
CA ASP A 39 23.74 -8.09 9.31
C ASP A 39 24.80 -8.76 8.42
N PRO A 40 25.33 -8.09 7.39
CA PRO A 40 26.64 -8.39 6.88
C PRO A 40 27.68 -7.47 7.53
N LEU A 41 28.31 -8.04 8.57
CA LEU A 41 29.74 -8.00 8.85
C LEU A 41 30.47 -6.64 8.82
N LEU A 42 30.96 -6.28 10.01
CA LEU A 42 32.21 -5.53 10.25
C LEU A 42 33.27 -5.78 9.16
N THR A 43 33.79 -4.71 8.57
CA THR A 43 35.19 -4.69 8.16
C THR A 43 35.77 -3.30 8.45
N GLN A 44 36.66 -3.28 9.45
CA GLN A 44 37.63 -2.20 9.66
C GLN A 44 38.44 -1.98 8.38
N SER A 45 38.62 -0.72 8.00
CA SER A 45 39.74 -0.31 7.15
C SER A 45 40.13 1.11 7.53
N GLN A 46 41.45 1.32 7.62
CA GLN A 46 42.14 2.29 8.44
C GLN A 46 42.12 3.71 7.89
N GLU A 47 42.25 4.66 8.82
CA GLU A 47 42.75 6.02 8.58
C GLU A 47 44.03 6.04 7.74
N LYS A 48 44.12 7.02 6.83
CA LYS A 48 45.32 7.84 6.66
C LYS A 48 44.98 9.17 5.99
N SER A 49 45.47 10.23 6.62
CA SER A 49 45.31 11.64 6.34
C SER A 49 46.45 12.21 5.47
N GLN A 50 46.19 13.41 4.91
CA GLN A 50 47.11 14.44 4.34
C GLN A 50 47.52 14.29 2.86
N THR A 51 47.70 15.32 2.01
CA THR A 51 47.36 16.76 1.85
C THR A 51 47.81 17.12 0.39
N GLU A 52 47.22 18.18 -0.20
CA GLU A 52 47.76 19.08 -1.26
C GLU A 52 47.25 18.99 -2.72
N LEU A 53 46.77 20.16 -3.21
CA LEU A 53 46.55 20.63 -4.59
C LEU A 53 47.80 21.45 -5.03
N PRO A 54 48.00 21.94 -6.30
CA PRO A 54 47.09 22.14 -7.46
C PRO A 54 47.70 21.56 -8.78
N ASP A 55 47.09 21.54 -9.97
CA ASP A 55 46.86 22.68 -10.89
C ASP A 55 46.18 22.21 -12.21
N GLU A 56 45.70 23.18 -12.99
CA GLU A 56 44.85 23.16 -14.18
C GLU A 56 45.07 22.09 -15.30
N LYS A 57 43.98 21.64 -15.96
CA LYS A 57 43.61 21.94 -17.37
C LYS A 57 42.56 20.98 -17.99
N ILE A 58 41.56 21.62 -18.60
CA ILE A 58 40.91 21.34 -19.91
C ILE A 58 40.16 20.01 -20.11
N GLY A 59 38.88 20.17 -20.47
CA GLY A 59 37.90 19.11 -20.59
C GLY A 59 38.10 18.12 -21.74
N LYS A 60 37.69 16.87 -21.48
CA LYS A 60 37.21 15.91 -22.47
C LYS A 60 36.09 15.07 -21.84
N LYS A 61 34.91 15.10 -22.47
CA LYS A 61 33.78 14.21 -22.18
C LYS A 61 34.27 12.75 -22.22
N ARG A 62 34.25 12.06 -21.08
CA ARG A 62 34.50 10.61 -21.02
C ARG A 62 33.17 9.87 -21.13
N LYS A 63 32.94 9.27 -22.31
CA LYS A 63 31.92 8.24 -22.52
C LYS A 63 32.35 7.00 -21.71
N ARG A 64 31.68 6.75 -20.59
CA ARG A 64 31.87 5.50 -19.82
C ARG A 64 31.32 4.36 -20.68
N LYS A 65 32.16 3.34 -20.94
CA LYS A 65 31.68 2.07 -21.52
C LYS A 65 30.77 1.40 -20.49
N ASP A 66 29.57 1.09 -20.92
CA ASP A 66 28.55 0.39 -20.15
C ASP A 66 28.67 -1.10 -20.52
N ASP A 67 29.51 -1.83 -19.79
CA ASP A 67 29.53 -3.29 -19.78
C ASP A 67 29.13 -3.73 -18.37
N GLY A 68 27.84 -3.92 -18.19
CA GLY A 68 27.22 -4.33 -16.95
C GLY A 68 25.72 -4.30 -17.13
N GLU A 69 25.09 -5.45 -17.02
CA GLU A 69 23.63 -5.62 -17.00
C GLU A 69 23.01 -4.49 -16.19
N ASN A 70 22.22 -3.63 -16.85
CA ASN A 70 21.52 -2.53 -16.19
C ASN A 70 20.44 -3.12 -15.29
N ALA A 71 20.85 -3.63 -14.14
CA ALA A 71 20.00 -3.87 -12.99
C ALA A 71 19.44 -2.50 -12.62
N LYS A 72 18.26 -2.19 -13.19
CA LYS A 72 17.41 -1.10 -12.72
C LYS A 72 17.39 -1.24 -11.20
N PRO A 73 17.62 -0.18 -10.43
CA PRO A 73 17.51 -0.25 -8.98
C PRO A 73 16.06 -0.60 -8.62
N ILE A 74 15.76 -1.89 -8.57
CA ILE A 74 14.47 -2.41 -8.14
C ILE A 74 14.58 -2.45 -6.63
N LYS A 75 14.19 -1.32 -6.03
CA LYS A 75 13.23 -1.24 -4.93
C LYS A 75 13.13 0.23 -4.55
N LYS A 76 12.03 0.87 -4.95
CA LYS A 76 11.51 2.01 -4.20
C LYS A 76 11.34 1.49 -2.77
N ILE A 77 12.09 2.04 -1.82
CA ILE A 77 11.84 1.75 -0.42
C ILE A 77 10.49 2.41 -0.10
N ILE A 78 9.42 1.63 -0.24
CA ILE A 78 8.09 1.96 0.26
C ILE A 78 8.08 1.39 1.67
N GLY A 79 8.04 2.27 2.68
CA GLY A 79 8.10 1.90 4.09
C GLY A 79 9.53 1.79 4.66
N ASP A 80 9.71 2.37 5.84
CA ASP A 80 10.84 2.24 6.77
C ASP A 80 12.27 2.66 6.36
N GLY A 81 12.52 3.13 5.14
CA GLY A 81 13.87 3.59 4.72
C GLY A 81 14.45 4.81 5.48
N THR A 82 13.67 5.41 6.38
CA THR A 82 14.05 6.60 7.17
C THR A 82 14.02 6.36 8.67
N ARG A 83 13.68 5.15 9.13
CA ARG A 83 13.55 4.84 10.56
C ARG A 83 14.68 3.95 11.02
N ASP A 84 15.01 4.09 12.30
CA ASP A 84 16.00 3.27 12.98
C ASP A 84 15.45 1.83 13.11
N PRO A 85 16.14 0.80 12.58
CA PRO A 85 15.76 -0.61 12.72
C PRO A 85 15.59 -1.07 14.16
N CYS A 86 16.17 -0.35 15.13
CA CYS A 86 16.09 -0.68 16.55
C CYS A 86 14.81 -0.20 17.24
N LEU A 87 13.97 0.61 16.58
CA LEU A 87 12.72 1.07 17.18
C LEU A 87 11.60 0.04 17.00
N PRO A 88 10.98 -0.45 18.09
CA PRO A 88 9.88 -1.40 17.98
C PRO A 88 8.67 -0.79 17.27
N TYR A 89 8.04 -1.56 16.39
CA TYR A 89 6.88 -1.14 15.61
C TYR A 89 5.55 -1.44 16.33
N ALA A 90 5.58 -2.31 17.34
CA ALA A 90 4.40 -2.69 18.09
C ALA A 90 4.70 -2.91 19.57
N TRP A 91 3.69 -2.64 20.40
CA TRP A 91 3.72 -2.84 21.84
C TRP A 91 2.48 -3.58 22.29
N ILE A 92 2.65 -4.48 23.25
CA ILE A 92 1.56 -5.25 23.83
C ILE A 92 1.40 -4.89 25.30
N SER A 93 0.15 -4.85 25.76
CA SER A 93 -0.19 -4.78 27.18
C SER A 93 -0.54 -6.19 27.67
N PRO A 94 0.24 -6.79 28.59
CA PRO A 94 -0.09 -8.08 29.18
C PRO A 94 -1.40 -8.06 29.99
N THR A 95 -1.75 -6.90 30.55
CA THR A 95 -2.92 -6.74 31.45
C THR A 95 -4.22 -6.60 30.67
N THR A 96 -4.21 -5.83 29.57
CA THR A 96 -5.42 -5.55 28.78
C THR A 96 -5.51 -6.36 27.49
N GLY A 97 -4.42 -6.97 27.05
CA GLY A 97 -4.33 -7.65 25.76
C GLY A 97 -4.35 -6.71 24.55
N ILE A 98 -4.21 -5.39 24.78
CA ILE A 98 -4.18 -4.39 23.70
C ILE A 98 -2.82 -4.44 23.00
N VAL A 99 -2.86 -4.50 21.67
CA VAL A 99 -1.69 -4.40 20.81
C VAL A 99 -1.75 -3.06 20.06
N ILE A 100 -0.74 -2.22 20.27
CA ILE A 100 -0.54 -0.96 19.55
C ILE A 100 0.46 -1.24 18.44
N SER A 101 0.11 -0.92 17.19
CA SER A 101 1.01 -1.03 16.03
C SER A 101 1.16 0.33 15.34
N ASP A 102 2.40 0.82 15.22
CA ASP A 102 2.75 2.02 14.47
C ASP A 102 2.95 1.69 12.99
N LEU A 103 1.98 2.08 12.16
CA LEU A 103 1.95 1.81 10.71
C LEU A 103 2.37 3.01 9.88
N THR A 104 3.43 3.71 10.30
CA THR A 104 3.96 4.87 9.57
C THR A 104 4.51 4.44 8.21
N MET A 105 4.02 5.05 7.13
CA MET A 105 4.43 4.79 5.74
C MET A 105 4.13 3.36 5.23
N GLU A 106 3.24 2.62 5.91
CA GLU A 106 2.82 1.27 5.49
C GLU A 106 1.79 1.30 4.36
N MET A 107 0.87 2.27 4.40
CA MET A 107 -0.20 2.42 3.41
C MET A 107 -0.37 3.86 2.95
N ASN A 108 -0.75 4.02 1.68
CA ASN A 108 -1.01 5.32 1.08
C ASN A 108 -2.50 5.61 1.04
N ARG A 109 -2.86 6.87 1.29
CA ARG A 109 -4.24 7.37 1.16
C ARG A 109 -4.30 8.44 0.09
N PHE A 110 -5.09 8.18 -0.95
CA PHE A 110 -5.41 9.17 -1.98
C PHE A 110 -6.81 9.71 -1.76
N ARG A 111 -6.96 11.05 -1.77
CA ARG A 111 -8.26 11.71 -1.73
C ARG A 111 -8.60 12.20 -3.13
N LEU A 112 -9.57 11.55 -3.76
CA LEU A 112 -10.10 11.96 -5.06
C LEU A 112 -11.26 12.93 -4.82
N ILE A 113 -11.14 14.17 -5.31
CA ILE A 113 -12.16 15.21 -5.16
C ILE A 113 -12.54 15.73 -6.54
N GLY A 114 -13.84 15.80 -6.80
CA GLY A 114 -14.39 16.43 -8.00
C GLY A 114 -15.69 15.78 -8.44
N PRO A 115 -16.52 16.49 -9.23
CA PRO A 115 -17.82 15.99 -9.66
C PRO A 115 -17.71 14.70 -10.49
N LEU A 116 -16.69 14.58 -11.35
CA LEU A 116 -16.44 13.41 -12.19
C LEU A 116 -15.47 12.40 -11.56
N SER A 117 -14.99 12.65 -10.34
CA SER A 117 -14.03 11.76 -9.69
C SER A 117 -14.61 10.36 -9.48
N HIS A 118 -15.90 10.30 -9.12
CA HIS A 118 -16.65 9.06 -8.93
C HIS A 118 -16.78 8.27 -10.23
N SER A 119 -17.17 8.92 -11.34
CA SER A 119 -17.28 8.26 -12.65
C SER A 119 -15.95 7.69 -13.12
N ILE A 120 -14.84 8.43 -12.95
CA ILE A 120 -13.49 7.94 -13.29
C ILE A 120 -13.12 6.75 -12.40
N LEU A 121 -13.44 6.81 -11.11
CA LEU A 121 -13.16 5.74 -10.16
C LEU A 121 -13.84 4.44 -10.60
N THR A 122 -15.13 4.47 -10.93
CA THR A 122 -15.86 3.27 -11.36
C THR A 122 -15.48 2.78 -12.77
N GLU A 123 -15.02 3.64 -13.67
CA GLU A 123 -14.59 3.22 -15.01
C GLU A 123 -13.18 2.61 -15.00
N ALA A 124 -12.25 3.22 -14.25
CA ALA A 124 -10.84 2.81 -14.23
C ALA A 124 -10.59 1.63 -13.28
N ILE A 125 -11.23 1.63 -12.11
CA ILE A 125 -11.11 0.58 -11.11
C ILE A 125 -12.17 -0.47 -11.39
N LYS A 126 -11.75 -1.71 -11.65
CA LYS A 126 -12.66 -2.84 -11.85
C LYS A 126 -12.41 -3.92 -10.80
N ALA A 127 -13.47 -4.63 -10.42
CA ALA A 127 -13.35 -5.78 -9.52
C ALA A 127 -12.41 -6.83 -10.12
N ALA A 128 -11.66 -7.51 -9.26
CA ALA A 128 -10.80 -8.62 -9.67
C ALA A 128 -11.67 -9.80 -10.14
N SER A 129 -11.23 -10.50 -11.17
CA SER A 129 -11.86 -11.75 -11.60
C SER A 129 -11.67 -12.84 -10.53
N VAL A 130 -12.74 -13.57 -10.24
CA VAL A 130 -12.66 -14.78 -9.40
C VAL A 130 -12.02 -15.89 -10.23
N HIS A 131 -10.96 -16.50 -9.71
CA HIS A 131 -10.36 -17.68 -10.36
C HIS A 131 -11.13 -18.93 -9.92
N THR A 132 -11.74 -19.61 -10.88
CA THR A 132 -12.27 -20.96 -10.64
C THR A 132 -11.13 -21.97 -10.66
N VAL A 133 -11.15 -22.91 -9.72
CA VAL A 133 -10.22 -24.03 -9.63
C VAL A 133 -10.36 -24.86 -10.92
N GLY A 134 -9.46 -24.65 -11.88
CA GLY A 134 -9.49 -25.35 -13.19
C GLY A 134 -8.65 -24.74 -14.30
N GLU A 135 -8.22 -23.47 -14.21
CA GLU A 135 -7.25 -22.90 -15.17
C GLU A 135 -5.83 -23.02 -14.62
N ASP A 136 -5.08 -23.96 -15.20
CA ASP A 136 -3.66 -24.29 -14.99
C ASP A 136 -2.78 -23.11 -14.55
N THR A 137 -2.55 -22.94 -13.24
CA THR A 137 -1.52 -22.01 -12.73
C THR A 137 -1.04 -22.42 -11.33
N GLU A 138 -0.57 -23.66 -11.16
CA GLU A 138 0.07 -24.12 -9.89
C GLU A 138 1.34 -23.33 -9.51
N GLU A 139 1.91 -22.54 -10.43
CA GLU A 139 3.15 -21.79 -10.23
C GLU A 139 2.97 -20.32 -9.83
N THR A 140 1.74 -19.82 -9.65
CA THR A 140 1.55 -18.38 -9.37
C THR A 140 1.74 -18.02 -7.89
N PRO A 141 2.45 -16.92 -7.57
CA PRO A 141 2.73 -16.49 -6.20
C PRO A 141 1.51 -15.96 -5.42
N HIS A 142 0.32 -15.91 -6.03
CA HIS A 142 -0.89 -15.32 -5.46
C HIS A 142 -1.83 -16.34 -4.78
N ARG A 143 -1.25 -17.31 -4.06
CA ARG A 143 -1.98 -18.43 -3.43
C ARG A 143 -3.09 -17.99 -2.47
N TRP A 144 -2.90 -16.88 -1.75
CA TRP A 144 -3.89 -16.35 -0.81
C TRP A 144 -5.24 -16.03 -1.46
N TRP A 145 -5.24 -15.52 -2.70
CA TRP A 145 -6.47 -15.18 -3.42
C TRP A 145 -7.15 -16.44 -3.96
N ILE A 146 -6.36 -17.41 -4.45
CA ILE A 146 -6.86 -18.72 -4.89
C ILE A 146 -7.54 -19.43 -3.70
N GLU A 147 -6.91 -19.45 -2.54
CA GLU A 147 -7.47 -20.01 -1.31
C GLU A 147 -8.77 -19.30 -0.89
N THR A 148 -8.81 -17.97 -1.01
CA THR A 148 -10.03 -17.20 -0.75
C THR A 148 -11.15 -17.57 -1.72
N CYS A 149 -10.85 -17.74 -3.01
CA CYS A 149 -11.81 -18.12 -4.05
C CYS A 149 -12.31 -19.57 -3.93
N LYS A 150 -11.58 -20.46 -3.23
CA LYS A 150 -12.06 -21.82 -2.95
C LYS A 150 -13.31 -21.83 -2.06
N ASN A 151 -13.50 -20.81 -1.23
CA ASN A 151 -14.68 -20.69 -0.40
C ASN A 151 -15.85 -20.09 -1.22
N PRO A 152 -16.96 -20.83 -1.44
CA PRO A 152 -18.10 -20.33 -2.21
C PRO A 152 -18.74 -19.09 -1.59
N ASP A 153 -18.69 -18.93 -0.27
CA ASP A 153 -19.23 -17.75 0.42
C ASP A 153 -18.45 -16.49 0.06
N SER A 154 -17.12 -16.58 0.00
CA SER A 154 -16.23 -15.49 -0.41
C SER A 154 -16.49 -15.08 -1.86
N VAL A 155 -16.72 -16.06 -2.74
CA VAL A 155 -17.07 -15.79 -4.15
C VAL A 155 -18.41 -15.08 -4.26
N SER A 156 -19.43 -15.57 -3.57
CA SER A 156 -20.76 -14.93 -3.55
C SER A 156 -20.69 -13.51 -2.98
N LEU A 157 -19.90 -13.31 -1.92
CA LEU A 157 -19.68 -11.99 -1.32
C LEU A 157 -19.01 -11.04 -2.30
N HIS A 158 -17.96 -11.48 -3.00
CA HIS A 158 -17.25 -10.68 -4.00
C HIS A 158 -18.16 -10.26 -5.15
N CYS A 159 -19.01 -11.17 -5.65
CA CYS A 159 -20.02 -10.83 -6.68
C CYS A 159 -21.02 -9.78 -6.19
N ARG A 160 -21.44 -9.83 -4.91
CA ARG A 160 -22.32 -8.79 -4.33
C ARG A 160 -21.60 -7.44 -4.19
N GLN A 161 -20.32 -7.46 -3.80
CA GLN A 161 -19.50 -6.24 -3.72
C GLN A 161 -19.34 -5.60 -5.09
N GLU A 162 -19.08 -6.40 -6.13
CA GLU A 162 -19.01 -5.95 -7.52
C GLU A 162 -20.34 -5.35 -7.98
N ALA A 163 -21.47 -6.03 -7.76
CA ALA A 163 -22.78 -5.52 -8.14
C ALA A 163 -23.10 -4.17 -7.47
N ILE A 164 -22.78 -4.01 -6.18
CA ILE A 164 -22.93 -2.72 -5.48
C ILE A 164 -22.01 -1.67 -6.10
N PHE A 165 -20.75 -2.01 -6.38
CA PHE A 165 -19.79 -1.07 -6.97
C PHE A 165 -20.21 -0.61 -8.38
N GLU A 166 -20.77 -1.50 -9.20
CA GLU A 166 -21.33 -1.16 -10.51
C GLU A 166 -22.56 -0.28 -10.39
N LEU A 167 -23.45 -0.57 -9.42
CA LEU A 167 -24.62 0.26 -9.11
C LEU A 167 -24.19 1.69 -8.72
N LEU A 168 -23.14 1.81 -7.90
CA LEU A 168 -22.57 3.11 -7.55
C LEU A 168 -22.09 3.86 -8.80
N GLY A 169 -21.62 3.18 -9.84
CA GLY A 169 -21.20 3.81 -11.10
C GLY A 169 -22.30 4.55 -11.86
N GLY A 170 -23.57 4.24 -11.59
CA GLY A 170 -24.70 4.98 -12.17
C GLY A 170 -25.01 6.29 -11.43
N ILE A 171 -24.48 6.47 -10.21
CA ILE A 171 -24.75 7.66 -9.39
C ILE A 171 -24.08 8.86 -10.04
N THR A 172 -24.84 9.95 -10.16
CA THR A 172 -24.37 11.16 -10.85
C THR A 172 -23.45 12.02 -9.98
N SER A 173 -23.60 11.96 -8.66
CA SER A 173 -22.79 12.71 -7.72
C SER A 173 -22.45 11.90 -6.46
N PRO A 174 -21.18 11.90 -6.00
CA PRO A 174 -20.80 11.27 -4.74
C PRO A 174 -21.47 11.92 -3.51
N ALA A 175 -22.09 13.10 -3.66
CA ALA A 175 -22.84 13.75 -2.59
C ALA A 175 -24.16 13.04 -2.24
N GLU A 176 -24.64 12.13 -3.09
CA GLU A 176 -25.83 11.31 -2.83
C GLU A 176 -25.55 10.17 -1.82
N ILE A 177 -24.27 9.87 -1.57
CA ILE A 177 -23.84 8.80 -0.66
C ILE A 177 -23.75 9.37 0.77
N PRO A 178 -24.30 8.67 1.78
CA PRO A 178 -24.21 9.13 3.16
C PRO A 178 -22.75 9.21 3.63
N ALA A 179 -22.48 10.22 4.45
CA ALA A 179 -21.15 10.48 4.98
C ALA A 179 -20.63 9.28 5.80
N GLY A 180 -19.35 8.95 5.63
CA GLY A 180 -18.69 7.87 6.37
C GLY A 180 -18.92 6.46 5.81
N THR A 181 -19.52 6.32 4.63
CA THR A 181 -19.67 5.02 3.96
C THR A 181 -18.32 4.41 3.61
N ILE A 182 -18.12 3.13 3.96
CA ILE A 182 -16.92 2.36 3.64
C ILE A 182 -17.34 1.16 2.78
N LEU A 183 -16.77 1.06 1.59
CA LEU A 183 -16.92 -0.09 0.70
C LEU A 183 -15.54 -0.69 0.44
N GLY A 184 -15.33 -1.93 0.87
CA GLY A 184 -14.14 -2.73 0.52
C GLY A 184 -14.46 -3.66 -0.63
N LEU A 185 -13.56 -3.74 -1.61
CA LEU A 185 -13.65 -4.69 -2.72
C LEU A 185 -12.25 -5.08 -3.19
N THR A 186 -12.10 -6.30 -3.70
CA THR A 186 -10.84 -6.73 -4.32
C THR A 186 -10.79 -6.20 -5.75
N VAL A 187 -9.74 -5.44 -6.06
CA VAL A 187 -9.59 -4.70 -7.32
C VAL A 187 -8.51 -5.35 -8.19
N GLY A 188 -8.78 -5.47 -9.50
CA GLY A 188 -7.76 -5.78 -10.49
C GLY A 188 -6.92 -4.53 -10.84
N ASP A 189 -5.66 -4.71 -11.24
CA ASP A 189 -4.79 -3.58 -11.57
C ASP A 189 -5.40 -2.68 -12.67
N PRO A 190 -5.71 -1.39 -12.37
CA PRO A 190 -6.37 -0.51 -13.34
C PRO A 190 -5.52 -0.25 -14.59
N ARG A 191 -4.19 -0.50 -14.55
CA ARG A 191 -3.30 -0.34 -15.71
C ARG A 191 -3.60 -1.34 -16.83
N ILE A 192 -4.20 -2.48 -16.50
CA ILE A 192 -4.62 -3.49 -17.48
C ILE A 192 -5.76 -2.97 -18.35
N ASN A 193 -6.62 -2.12 -17.78
CA ASN A 193 -7.79 -1.54 -18.44
C ASN A 193 -7.51 -0.15 -19.04
N LEU A 194 -6.25 0.27 -19.13
CA LEU A 194 -5.91 1.62 -19.57
C LEU A 194 -6.28 1.82 -21.06
N PRO A 195 -7.14 2.79 -21.40
CA PRO A 195 -7.53 3.03 -22.78
C PRO A 195 -6.35 3.57 -23.60
N GLN A 196 -6.27 3.19 -24.88
CA GLN A 196 -5.22 3.66 -25.80
C GLN A 196 -5.32 5.17 -26.07
N LYS A 197 -6.52 5.75 -25.92
CA LYS A 197 -6.78 7.19 -26.06
C LYS A 197 -7.32 7.75 -24.76
N LYS A 198 -6.96 9.00 -24.46
CA LYS A 198 -7.52 9.74 -23.33
C LYS A 198 -9.00 10.05 -23.62
N SER A 199 -9.89 9.44 -22.85
CA SER A 199 -11.33 9.70 -22.86
C SER A 199 -11.74 10.47 -21.60
N LYS A 200 -12.92 11.10 -21.65
CA LYS A 200 -13.57 11.70 -20.48
C LYS A 200 -14.61 10.71 -19.97
N ALA A 201 -14.43 10.24 -18.74
CA ALA A 201 -15.44 9.42 -18.05
C ALA A 201 -16.69 10.26 -17.79
N LEU A 202 -17.85 9.70 -18.09
CA LEU A 202 -19.16 10.30 -17.86
C LEU A 202 -20.02 9.32 -17.04
N PRO A 203 -20.90 9.82 -16.16
CA PRO A 203 -21.83 8.96 -15.45
C PRO A 203 -22.78 8.29 -16.46
N ASN A 204 -23.07 7.02 -16.24
CA ASN A 204 -24.09 6.31 -17.02
C ASN A 204 -25.30 6.01 -16.12
N PRO A 205 -26.34 6.87 -16.11
CA PRO A 205 -27.48 6.72 -15.23
C PRO A 205 -28.29 5.43 -15.51
N GLU A 206 -28.16 4.82 -16.68
CA GLU A 206 -28.80 3.53 -16.99
C GLU A 206 -28.29 2.41 -16.08
N LYS A 207 -27.07 2.54 -15.52
CA LYS A 207 -26.52 1.57 -14.55
C LYS A 207 -27.17 1.64 -13.17
N CYS A 208 -27.81 2.76 -12.82
CA CYS A 208 -28.54 2.91 -11.55
C CYS A 208 -29.93 2.28 -11.58
N GLN A 209 -30.49 2.05 -12.76
CA GLN A 209 -31.76 1.36 -12.92
C GLN A 209 -31.46 -0.14 -12.87
N GLY A 210 -31.57 -0.73 -11.68
CA GLY A 210 -31.44 -2.17 -11.52
C GLY A 210 -32.27 -2.91 -12.57
N LYS A 211 -31.64 -3.83 -13.30
CA LYS A 211 -32.38 -4.83 -14.07
C LYS A 211 -33.15 -5.76 -13.14
#